data_AF-A0A2A4ZL42-F1
#
_entry.id   AF-A0A2A4ZL42-F1
#
_cell.length_a   1.000
_cell.length_b   1.000
_cell.length_c   1.000
_cell.angle_alpha   90.00
_cell.angle_beta   90.00
_cell.angle_gamma   90.00
#
_symmetry.space_group_name_H-M   'P 1'
#
loop_
_entity.id
_entity.type
_entity.pdbx_description
1 polymer ?
#
loop_
_entity_poly.entity_id
_entity_poly.type
_entity_poly.pdbx_seq_one_letter_code
_entity_poly.pdbx_strand_id
1 'polypeptide(L)'
;MMVQNTSRPRLVGRAGRRALALSAVLALGLSGCDDGSGAGSNSFRNDYTSARTALETGQYDKANRIYARMLPQAGPLQSRIQLEYAHSLLRSGAYGEAIQQTQGLSQSQSGTARSAALSVLGTAHHELGLVALTNQDGATGRQHLIAAQNAIDEVLRSDPELDPLGALAGRQASIKVQLKSLS
;
A
#
# COMPACT_ATOMS: atom_id res chain seq x y z
N MET A 1 54.67 7.48 -26.47
CA MET A 1 55.72 8.45 -26.82
C MET A 1 55.69 9.54 -25.75
N MET A 2 56.68 9.56 -24.87
CA MET A 2 56.89 10.58 -23.83
C MET A 2 57.43 11.86 -24.47
N VAL A 3 56.95 13.02 -24.04
CA VAL A 3 57.74 14.26 -24.07
C VAL A 3 57.58 14.96 -22.73
N GLN A 4 58.65 14.89 -21.94
CA GLN A 4 58.91 15.76 -20.81
C GLN A 4 59.38 17.11 -21.38
N ASN A 5 58.99 18.24 -20.78
CA ASN A 5 59.81 19.44 -20.87
C ASN A 5 59.75 20.27 -19.58
N THR A 6 60.85 20.96 -19.35
CA THR A 6 61.54 21.14 -18.07
C THR A 6 61.30 22.49 -17.40
N SER A 7 61.51 22.45 -16.08
CA SER A 7 61.74 23.49 -15.04
C SER A 7 62.39 24.82 -15.51
N ARG A 8 62.15 25.99 -14.86
CA ARG A 8 62.71 26.53 -13.58
C ARG A 8 62.28 28.04 -13.43
N PRO A 9 62.68 28.85 -12.42
CA PRO A 9 62.53 28.73 -10.96
C PRO A 9 62.12 30.06 -10.23
N ARG A 10 61.77 29.90 -8.93
CA ARG A 10 62.02 30.77 -7.73
C ARG A 10 61.60 32.25 -7.71
N LEU A 11 60.83 32.58 -6.67
CA LEU A 11 61.28 33.58 -5.68
C LEU A 11 60.75 33.24 -4.29
N VAL A 12 61.69 33.31 -3.35
CA VAL A 12 61.59 33.03 -1.91
C VAL A 12 61.37 34.37 -1.19
N GLY A 13 60.47 34.39 -0.22
CA GLY A 13 60.36 35.43 0.82
C GLY A 13 59.34 34.97 1.86
N ARG A 14 59.72 34.15 2.83
CA ARG A 14 60.26 34.49 4.17
C ARG A 14 59.26 35.24 5.07
N ALA A 15 58.65 34.43 5.94
CA ALA A 15 58.42 34.61 7.38
C ALA A 15 57.48 35.71 7.89
N GLY A 16 56.49 35.31 8.70
CA GLY A 16 55.67 36.23 9.50
C GLY A 16 54.67 35.55 10.43
N ARG A 17 55.17 34.89 11.47
CA ARG A 17 54.53 34.43 12.74
C ARG A 17 53.07 34.84 13.08
N ARG A 18 52.29 33.81 13.44
CA ARG A 18 51.40 33.66 14.64
C ARG A 18 50.19 34.59 14.83
N ALA A 19 48.99 34.00 14.75
CA ALA A 19 47.86 34.17 15.69
C ALA A 19 46.89 32.98 15.50
N LEU A 20 46.79 32.05 16.47
CA LEU A 20 45.63 31.87 17.37
C LEU A 20 44.29 31.86 16.59
N ALA A 21 43.86 30.69 16.11
CA ALA A 21 42.99 29.74 16.83
C ALA A 21 41.61 30.32 17.16
N LEU A 22 40.63 30.01 16.32
CA LEU A 22 39.22 29.82 16.71
C LEU A 22 38.54 28.95 15.65
N SER A 23 38.93 27.68 15.62
CA SER A 23 38.16 26.63 14.95
C SER A 23 36.95 26.33 15.82
N ALA A 24 35.87 27.09 15.66
CA ALA A 24 34.56 26.74 16.19
C ALA A 24 34.03 25.56 15.36
N VAL A 25 34.46 24.35 15.72
CA VAL A 25 33.81 23.11 15.30
C VAL A 25 32.45 23.11 16.00
N LEU A 26 31.43 23.53 15.26
CA LEU A 26 30.04 23.41 15.65
C LEU A 26 29.71 21.91 15.66
N ALA A 27 29.90 21.26 16.81
CA ALA A 27 29.37 19.93 17.07
C ALA A 27 27.85 20.06 17.18
N LEU A 28 27.19 20.11 16.02
CA LEU A 28 25.77 19.83 15.90
C LEU A 28 25.58 18.38 16.31
N GLY A 29 25.20 18.18 17.58
CA GLY A 29 24.62 16.93 18.05
C GLY A 29 23.34 16.69 17.28
N LEU A 30 23.45 15.96 16.17
CA LEU A 30 22.33 15.26 15.58
C LEU A 30 21.87 14.24 16.61
N SER A 31 20.87 14.62 17.41
CA SER A 31 20.03 13.68 18.13
C SER A 31 19.57 12.66 17.10
N GLY A 32 20.08 11.44 17.21
CA GLY A 32 19.81 10.39 16.24
C GLY A 32 18.31 10.22 16.05
N CYS A 33 17.86 10.22 14.79
CA CYS A 33 16.84 9.26 14.42
C CYS A 33 17.34 7.91 14.90
N ASP A 34 16.62 7.29 15.83
CA ASP A 34 16.81 5.88 16.13
C ASP A 34 16.59 5.13 14.83
N ASP A 35 17.70 4.86 14.13
CA ASP A 35 17.71 4.09 12.91
C ASP A 35 17.36 2.69 13.39
N GLY A 36 16.09 2.31 13.25
CA GLY A 36 15.50 1.02 13.61
C GLY A 36 16.08 -0.13 12.79
N SER A 37 17.41 -0.24 12.76
CA SER A 37 18.24 -1.27 12.16
C SER A 37 18.36 -2.43 13.14
N GLY A 38 17.23 -2.86 13.71
CA GLY A 38 17.11 -4.12 14.44
C GLY A 38 16.77 -5.25 13.48
N ALA A 39 17.09 -6.49 13.87
CA ALA A 39 16.76 -7.71 13.11
C ALA A 39 15.28 -7.78 12.65
N GLY A 40 14.36 -7.09 13.36
CA GLY A 40 12.96 -6.96 12.98
C GLY A 40 12.69 -6.17 11.69
N SER A 41 13.47 -5.12 11.37
CA SER A 41 13.23 -4.33 10.15
C SER A 41 13.74 -5.01 8.89
N ASN A 42 14.74 -5.89 9.00
CA ASN A 42 15.16 -6.77 7.91
C ASN A 42 14.13 -7.90 7.70
N SER A 43 13.62 -8.48 8.78
CA SER A 43 12.57 -9.51 8.72
C SER A 43 11.28 -9.00 8.09
N PHE A 44 10.82 -7.79 8.44
CA PHE A 44 9.62 -7.21 7.86
C PHE A 44 9.75 -6.97 6.34
N ARG A 45 10.90 -6.46 5.89
CA ARG A 45 11.19 -6.26 4.46
C ARG A 45 11.20 -7.58 3.69
N ASN A 46 11.82 -8.62 4.26
CA ASN A 46 11.85 -9.94 3.63
C ASN A 46 10.46 -10.56 3.53
N ASP A 47 9.65 -10.43 4.59
CA ASP A 47 8.26 -10.88 4.59
C ASP A 47 7.44 -10.10 3.55
N TYR A 48 7.60 -8.77 3.47
CA TYR A 48 6.90 -7.95 2.47
C TYR A 48 7.22 -8.40 1.03
N THR A 49 8.50 -8.52 0.69
CA THR A 49 8.93 -8.97 -0.64
C THR A 49 8.42 -10.39 -0.95
N SER A 50 8.43 -11.27 0.05
CA SER A 50 7.91 -12.64 -0.09
C SER A 50 6.40 -12.67 -0.31
N ALA A 51 5.63 -11.84 0.41
CA ALA A 51 4.19 -11.70 0.24
C ALA A 51 3.86 -11.16 -1.16
N ARG A 52 4.57 -10.12 -1.61
CA ARG A 52 4.40 -9.55 -2.95
C ARG A 52 4.69 -10.54 -4.06
N THR A 53 5.83 -11.24 -3.97
CA THR A 53 6.19 -12.28 -4.94
C THR A 53 5.14 -13.39 -4.97
N ALA A 54 4.65 -13.82 -3.80
CA ALA A 54 3.59 -14.83 -3.72
C ALA A 54 2.28 -14.34 -4.37
N LEU A 55 1.87 -13.10 -4.11
CA LEU A 55 0.67 -12.49 -4.69
C LEU A 55 0.77 -12.37 -6.22
N GLU A 56 1.92 -11.94 -6.73
CA GLU A 56 2.17 -11.73 -8.16
C GLU A 56 2.26 -13.07 -8.92
N THR A 57 2.75 -14.12 -8.26
CA THR A 57 2.84 -15.48 -8.84
C THR A 57 1.60 -16.35 -8.58
N GLY A 58 0.52 -15.77 -8.03
CA GLY A 58 -0.75 -16.48 -7.80
C GLY A 58 -0.76 -17.42 -6.60
N GLN A 59 0.27 -17.41 -5.75
CA GLN A 59 0.35 -18.18 -4.50
C GLN A 59 -0.44 -17.45 -3.39
N TYR A 60 -1.74 -17.24 -3.58
CA TYR A 60 -2.53 -16.37 -2.71
C TYR A 60 -2.58 -16.84 -1.26
N ASP A 61 -2.69 -18.15 -1.01
CA ASP A 61 -2.67 -18.68 0.37
C ASP A 61 -1.38 -18.35 1.10
N LYS A 62 -0.25 -18.40 0.38
CA LYS A 62 1.06 -18.03 0.93
C LYS A 62 1.11 -16.53 1.20
N ALA A 63 0.66 -15.70 0.26
CA ALA A 63 0.59 -14.26 0.44
C ALA A 63 -0.29 -13.88 1.65
N ASN A 64 -1.49 -14.45 1.74
CA ASN A 64 -2.44 -14.25 2.84
C ASN A 64 -1.81 -14.55 4.20
N ARG A 65 -1.15 -15.72 4.34
CA ARG A 65 -0.48 -16.09 5.60
C ARG A 65 0.63 -15.11 5.98
N ILE A 66 1.42 -14.64 5.01
CA ILE A 66 2.52 -13.70 5.28
C ILE A 66 1.95 -12.34 5.69
N TYR A 67 0.99 -11.79 4.93
CA TYR A 67 0.35 -10.53 5.27
C TYR A 67 -0.33 -10.54 6.64
N ALA A 68 -1.07 -11.61 6.97
CA ALA A 68 -1.71 -11.78 8.27
C ALA A 68 -0.68 -11.78 9.42
N ARG A 69 0.47 -12.43 9.23
CA ARG A 69 1.57 -12.41 10.21
C ARG A 69 2.23 -11.04 10.35
N MET A 70 2.35 -10.30 9.25
CA MET A 70 2.98 -8.98 9.24
C MET A 70 2.11 -7.92 9.92
N LEU A 71 0.78 -8.05 9.85
CA LEU A 71 -0.15 -7.00 10.25
C LEU A 71 0.05 -6.48 11.69
N PRO A 72 0.25 -7.31 12.73
CA PRO A 72 0.48 -6.84 14.09
C PRO A 72 1.80 -6.08 14.28
N GLN A 73 2.76 -6.27 13.37
CA GLN A 73 4.10 -5.67 13.44
C GLN A 73 4.27 -4.50 12.47
N ALA A 74 3.22 -4.14 11.71
CA ALA A 74 3.31 -3.17 10.64
C ALA A 74 3.47 -1.72 11.13
N GLY A 75 3.10 -1.44 12.39
CA GLY A 75 3.23 -0.11 12.99
C GLY A 75 2.58 0.97 12.12
N PRO A 76 3.29 2.04 11.74
CA PRO A 76 2.75 3.09 10.86
C PRO A 76 2.27 2.60 9.48
N LEU A 77 2.73 1.44 9.02
CA LEU A 77 2.32 0.84 7.73
C LEU A 77 1.06 -0.01 7.84
N GLN A 78 0.44 -0.14 9.02
CA GLN A 78 -0.67 -1.05 9.27
C GLN A 78 -1.80 -0.90 8.26
N SER A 79 -2.31 0.32 8.03
CA SER A 79 -3.38 0.57 7.04
C SER A 79 -3.03 0.11 5.62
N ARG A 80 -1.76 0.29 5.22
CA ARG A 80 -1.27 -0.13 3.90
C ARG A 80 -1.19 -1.65 3.80
N ILE A 81 -0.61 -2.30 4.81
CA ILE A 81 -0.52 -3.77 4.87
C ILE A 81 -1.91 -4.41 4.94
N GLN A 82 -2.83 -3.81 5.69
CA GLN A 82 -4.22 -4.25 5.77
C GLN A 82 -4.93 -4.19 4.41
N LEU A 83 -4.72 -3.11 3.63
CA LEU A 83 -5.27 -2.99 2.29
C LEU A 83 -4.68 -4.03 1.33
N GLU A 84 -3.36 -4.23 1.35
CA GLU A 84 -2.70 -5.26 0.53
C GLU A 84 -3.17 -6.67 0.91
N TYR A 85 -3.35 -6.94 2.21
CA TYR A 85 -3.92 -8.19 2.69
C TYR A 85 -5.33 -8.42 2.15
N ALA A 86 -6.19 -7.41 2.24
CA ALA A 86 -7.55 -7.48 1.72
C ALA A 86 -7.59 -7.72 0.21
N HIS A 87 -6.69 -7.09 -0.56
CA HIS A 87 -6.53 -7.39 -1.98
C HIS A 87 -6.12 -8.84 -2.24
N SER A 88 -5.20 -9.38 -1.45
CA SER A 88 -4.78 -10.78 -1.57
C SER A 88 -5.93 -11.76 -1.26
N LEU A 89 -6.71 -11.47 -0.21
CA LEU A 89 -7.93 -12.21 0.15
C LEU A 89 -8.99 -12.16 -0.95
N LEU A 90 -9.18 -11.00 -1.56
CA LEU A 90 -10.09 -10.84 -2.70
C LEU A 90 -9.66 -11.72 -3.87
N ARG A 91 -8.36 -11.76 -4.21
CA ARG A 91 -7.84 -12.59 -5.32
C ARG A 91 -7.89 -14.09 -5.02
N SER A 92 -7.89 -14.50 -3.75
CA SER A 92 -8.04 -15.91 -3.34
C SER A 92 -9.50 -16.36 -3.21
N GLY A 93 -10.48 -15.49 -3.42
CA GLY A 93 -11.89 -15.81 -3.22
C GLY A 93 -12.36 -15.75 -1.75
N ALA A 94 -11.51 -15.29 -0.83
CA ALA A 94 -11.83 -15.14 0.59
C ALA A 94 -12.60 -13.84 0.85
N TYR A 95 -13.75 -13.69 0.18
CA TYR A 95 -14.48 -12.42 0.11
C TYR A 95 -14.98 -11.91 1.46
N GLY A 96 -15.42 -12.81 2.35
CA GLY A 96 -15.87 -12.45 3.70
C GLY A 96 -14.74 -11.84 4.54
N GLU A 97 -13.54 -12.42 4.48
CA GLU A 97 -12.37 -11.86 5.15
C GLU A 97 -11.92 -10.54 4.51
N ALA A 98 -11.97 -10.44 3.17
CA ALA A 98 -11.66 -9.19 2.48
C ALA A 98 -12.58 -8.04 2.93
N ILE A 99 -13.88 -8.31 3.12
CA ILE A 99 -14.84 -7.36 3.68
C ILE A 99 -14.44 -6.97 5.10
N GLN A 100 -14.14 -7.92 5.98
CA GLN A 100 -13.74 -7.61 7.36
C GLN A 100 -12.52 -6.70 7.42
N GLN A 101 -11.50 -6.96 6.59
CA GLN A 101 -10.29 -6.15 6.54
C GLN A 101 -10.55 -4.74 5.98
N THR A 102 -11.46 -4.59 5.02
CA THR A 102 -11.70 -3.30 4.35
C THR A 102 -12.79 -2.46 4.98
N GLN A 103 -13.73 -3.06 5.71
CA GLN A 103 -14.81 -2.33 6.36
C GLN A 103 -14.27 -1.37 7.43
N GLY A 104 -13.46 -1.88 8.37
CA GLY A 104 -12.81 -1.04 9.38
C GLY A 104 -11.80 -0.03 8.77
N LEU A 105 -11.13 -0.43 7.68
CA LEU A 105 -10.20 0.45 6.98
C LEU A 105 -10.94 1.62 6.31
N SER A 106 -12.02 1.37 5.58
CA SER A 106 -12.82 2.41 4.92
C SER A 106 -13.42 3.40 5.93
N GLN A 107 -13.77 2.94 7.13
CA GLN A 107 -14.30 3.78 8.21
C GLN A 107 -13.23 4.63 8.90
N SER A 108 -11.97 4.18 8.93
CA SER A 108 -10.88 4.87 9.63
C SER A 108 -10.02 5.76 8.73
N GLN A 109 -10.06 5.54 7.41
CA GLN A 109 -9.31 6.32 6.43
C GLN A 109 -10.17 7.43 5.82
N SER A 110 -9.50 8.36 5.14
CA SER A 110 -10.12 9.44 4.37
C SER A 110 -9.43 9.61 3.01
N GLY A 111 -10.06 10.40 2.12
CA GLY A 111 -9.57 10.66 0.76
C GLY A 111 -9.33 9.37 -0.03
N THR A 112 -8.29 9.38 -0.88
CA THR A 112 -7.96 8.26 -1.76
C THR A 112 -7.70 6.94 -1.01
N ALA A 113 -7.18 6.98 0.22
CA ALA A 113 -6.97 5.77 1.02
C ALA A 113 -8.30 5.10 1.40
N ARG A 114 -9.33 5.90 1.73
CA ARG A 114 -10.70 5.41 1.94
C ARG A 114 -11.28 4.84 0.64
N SER A 115 -11.14 5.55 -0.48
CA SER A 115 -11.66 5.08 -1.76
C SER A 115 -10.98 3.80 -2.25
N ALA A 116 -9.69 3.61 -1.99
CA ALA A 116 -9.01 2.35 -2.24
C ALA A 116 -9.59 1.19 -1.40
N ALA A 117 -9.85 1.43 -0.10
CA ALA A 117 -10.51 0.44 0.75
C ALA A 117 -11.94 0.13 0.29
N LEU A 118 -12.72 1.15 -0.10
CA LEU A 118 -14.07 1.01 -0.63
C LEU A 118 -14.10 0.24 -1.97
N SER A 119 -13.07 0.40 -2.81
CA SER A 119 -12.95 -0.33 -4.08
C SER A 119 -12.86 -1.85 -3.84
N VAL A 120 -12.04 -2.26 -2.87
CA VAL A 120 -11.91 -3.67 -2.47
C VAL A 120 -13.17 -4.16 -1.78
N LEU A 121 -13.72 -3.36 -0.85
CA LEU A 121 -14.96 -3.69 -0.12
C LEU A 121 -16.13 -3.92 -1.07
N GLY A 122 -16.36 -3.00 -2.00
CA GLY A 122 -17.44 -3.08 -2.98
C GLY A 122 -17.26 -4.26 -3.94
N THR A 123 -16.02 -4.54 -4.35
CA THR A 123 -15.71 -5.71 -5.17
C THR A 123 -16.02 -7.01 -4.44
N ALA A 124 -15.55 -7.15 -3.19
CA ALA A 124 -15.79 -8.34 -2.37
C ALA A 124 -17.28 -8.57 -2.09
N HIS A 125 -18.04 -7.50 -1.81
CA HIS A 125 -19.49 -7.59 -1.68
C HIS A 125 -20.18 -8.02 -2.98
N HIS A 126 -19.75 -7.51 -4.14
CA HIS A 126 -20.32 -7.95 -5.42
C HIS A 126 -20.12 -9.46 -5.62
N GLU A 127 -18.91 -9.97 -5.35
CA GLU A 127 -18.62 -11.40 -5.48
C GLU A 127 -19.46 -12.26 -4.52
N LEU A 128 -19.63 -11.86 -3.25
CA LEU A 128 -20.54 -12.57 -2.33
C LEU A 128 -22.00 -12.49 -2.78
N GLY A 129 -22.42 -11.36 -3.36
CA GLY A 129 -23.74 -11.22 -3.96
C GLY A 129 -23.97 -12.26 -5.06
N LEU A 130 -23.01 -12.42 -5.97
CA LEU A 130 -23.06 -13.41 -7.05
C LEU A 130 -23.09 -14.85 -6.51
N VAL A 131 -22.28 -15.15 -5.49
CA VAL A 131 -22.29 -16.47 -4.84
C VAL A 131 -23.66 -16.77 -4.23
N ALA A 132 -24.24 -15.83 -3.49
CA ALA A 132 -25.56 -16.00 -2.89
C ALA A 132 -26.67 -16.20 -3.95
N LEU A 133 -26.64 -15.43 -5.03
CA LEU A 133 -27.58 -15.60 -6.14
C LEU A 133 -27.44 -16.96 -6.84
N THR A 134 -26.21 -17.44 -7.01
CA THR A 134 -25.94 -18.79 -7.54
C THR A 134 -26.53 -19.88 -6.65
N ASN A 135 -26.50 -19.67 -5.33
CA ASN A 135 -27.09 -20.55 -4.33
C ASN A 135 -28.61 -20.33 -4.14
N GLN A 136 -29.26 -19.58 -5.04
CA GLN A 136 -30.69 -19.24 -4.98
C GLN A 136 -31.11 -18.46 -3.72
N ASP A 137 -30.15 -17.82 -3.03
CA ASP A 137 -30.40 -16.95 -1.90
C ASP A 137 -30.50 -15.48 -2.37
N GLY A 138 -31.70 -15.13 -2.86
CA GLY A 138 -32.00 -13.79 -3.35
C GLY A 138 -31.91 -12.70 -2.27
N ALA A 139 -32.21 -13.03 -1.02
CA ALA A 139 -32.21 -12.07 0.08
C ALA A 139 -30.78 -11.65 0.45
N THR A 140 -29.90 -12.63 0.69
CA THR A 140 -28.48 -12.39 0.96
C THR A 140 -27.79 -11.78 -0.26
N GLY A 141 -28.13 -12.26 -1.46
CA GLY A 141 -27.66 -11.69 -2.72
C GLY A 141 -27.97 -10.20 -2.82
N ARG A 142 -29.24 -9.81 -2.62
CA ARG A 142 -29.67 -8.40 -2.63
C ARG A 142 -28.93 -7.56 -1.59
N GLN A 143 -28.76 -8.07 -0.37
CA GLN A 143 -28.05 -7.36 0.69
C GLN A 143 -26.61 -7.02 0.28
N HIS A 144 -25.88 -8.01 -0.23
CA HIS A 144 -24.50 -7.81 -0.68
C HIS A 144 -24.39 -6.91 -1.91
N LEU A 145 -25.32 -7.02 -2.86
CA LEU A 145 -25.36 -6.14 -4.03
C LEU A 145 -25.61 -4.68 -3.67
N ILE A 146 -26.47 -4.39 -2.69
CA ILE A 146 -26.68 -3.03 -2.18
C ILE A 146 -25.40 -2.50 -1.53
N ALA A 147 -24.72 -3.31 -0.71
CA ALA A 147 -23.45 -2.90 -0.10
C ALA A 147 -22.37 -2.62 -1.15
N ALA A 148 -22.29 -3.45 -2.20
CA ALA A 148 -21.39 -3.25 -3.33
C ALA A 148 -21.69 -1.95 -4.08
N GLN A 149 -22.98 -1.70 -4.39
CA GLN A 149 -23.44 -0.49 -5.06
C GLN A 149 -23.01 0.76 -4.28
N ASN A 150 -23.29 0.80 -2.98
CA ASN A 150 -22.97 1.97 -2.13
C ASN A 150 -21.47 2.27 -2.09
N ALA A 151 -20.63 1.24 -1.91
CA ALA A 151 -19.19 1.42 -1.84
C ALA A 151 -18.61 1.90 -3.19
N ILE A 152 -19.03 1.30 -4.31
CA ILE A 152 -18.53 1.66 -5.64
C ILE A 152 -19.03 3.05 -6.05
N ASP A 153 -20.27 3.40 -5.73
CA ASP A 153 -20.81 4.75 -5.95
C ASP A 153 -20.00 5.81 -5.25
N GLU A 154 -19.53 5.51 -4.03
CA GLU A 154 -18.69 6.43 -3.29
C GLU A 154 -17.32 6.61 -3.93
N VAL A 155 -16.68 5.54 -4.40
CA VAL A 155 -15.39 5.63 -5.11
C VAL A 155 -15.52 6.46 -6.38
N LEU A 156 -16.47 6.13 -7.26
CA LEU A 156 -16.62 6.78 -8.56
C LEU A 156 -16.99 8.27 -8.44
N ARG A 157 -17.56 8.68 -7.31
CA ARG A 157 -17.87 10.09 -7.02
C ARG A 157 -16.67 10.83 -6.42
N SER A 158 -15.88 10.16 -5.58
CA SER A 158 -14.86 10.81 -4.74
C SER A 158 -13.46 10.79 -5.37
N ASP A 159 -13.08 9.69 -6.02
CA ASP A 159 -11.78 9.50 -6.68
C ASP A 159 -11.99 8.74 -8.01
N PRO A 160 -12.64 9.34 -9.02
CA PRO A 160 -12.91 8.68 -10.31
C PRO A 160 -11.64 8.22 -11.05
N GLU A 161 -10.49 8.84 -10.78
CA GLU A 161 -9.19 8.44 -11.31
C GLU A 161 -8.71 7.06 -10.84
N LEU A 162 -9.34 6.48 -9.80
CA LEU A 162 -9.10 5.09 -9.39
C LEU A 162 -9.74 4.07 -10.36
N ASP A 163 -10.55 4.50 -11.31
CA ASP A 163 -11.16 3.64 -12.33
C ASP A 163 -10.79 4.04 -13.78
N PRO A 164 -9.49 4.12 -14.13
CA PRO A 164 -9.06 4.62 -15.44
C PRO A 164 -9.49 3.70 -16.60
N LEU A 165 -9.79 2.43 -16.30
CA LEU A 165 -10.21 1.42 -17.28
C LEU A 165 -11.71 1.12 -17.22
N GLY A 166 -12.48 1.80 -16.36
CA GLY A 166 -13.93 1.61 -16.26
C GLY A 166 -14.37 0.27 -15.64
N ALA A 167 -13.49 -0.41 -14.90
CA ALA A 167 -13.79 -1.67 -14.24
C ALA A 167 -14.81 -1.51 -13.10
N LEU A 168 -14.69 -0.47 -12.28
CA LEU A 168 -15.65 -0.17 -11.21
C LEU A 168 -16.98 0.33 -11.79
N ALA A 169 -16.95 1.18 -12.81
CA ALA A 169 -18.14 1.63 -13.53
C ALA A 169 -18.88 0.47 -14.20
N GLY A 170 -18.17 -0.44 -14.87
CA GLY A 170 -18.74 -1.65 -15.45
C GLY A 170 -19.39 -2.55 -14.38
N ARG A 171 -18.72 -2.71 -13.24
CA ARG A 171 -19.27 -3.45 -12.09
C ARG A 171 -20.53 -2.78 -11.53
N GLN A 172 -20.53 -1.46 -11.37
CA GLN A 172 -21.69 -0.69 -10.94
C GLN A 172 -22.90 -0.91 -11.87
N ALA A 173 -22.67 -0.90 -13.19
CA ALA A 173 -23.73 -1.18 -14.16
C ALA A 173 -24.29 -2.60 -14.03
N SER A 174 -23.42 -3.61 -13.85
CA SER A 174 -23.84 -4.99 -13.61
C SER A 174 -24.69 -5.13 -12.33
N ILE A 175 -24.25 -4.52 -11.23
CA ILE A 175 -24.97 -4.55 -9.95
C ILE A 175 -26.38 -3.94 -10.10
N LYS A 176 -26.51 -2.81 -10.80
CA LYS A 176 -27.81 -2.17 -11.07
C LYS A 176 -28.78 -3.11 -11.79
N VAL A 177 -28.30 -3.83 -12.81
CA VAL A 177 -29.11 -4.82 -13.54
C VAL A 177 -29.54 -5.96 -12.61
N GLN A 178 -28.61 -6.50 -11.83
CA GLN A 178 -28.90 -7.60 -10.90
C GLN A 178 -29.91 -7.18 -9.83
N LEU A 179 -29.74 -6.00 -9.21
CA LEU A 179 -30.69 -5.48 -8.22
C LEU A 179 -32.09 -5.29 -8.79
N LYS A 180 -32.20 -4.83 -10.05
CA LYS A 180 -33.50 -4.70 -10.75
C LYS A 180 -34.15 -6.06 -11.04
N SER A 181 -33.38 -7.14 -11.17
CA SER A 181 -33.94 -8.49 -11.34
C SER A 181 -34.47 -9.09 -10.03
N LEU A 182 -34.10 -8.51 -8.89
CA LEU A 182 -34.49 -8.97 -7.54
C LEU A 182 -35.61 -8.12 -6.93
N SER A 183 -36.11 -7.12 -7.66
CA SER A 183 -37.20 -6.22 -7.24
C SER A 183 -38.56 -6.72 -7.68
#